data_AF-A0A261VLB6-F1
#
_entry.id   AF-A0A261VLB6-F1
#
_cell.length_a   1.000
_cell.length_b   1.000
_cell.length_c   1.000
_cell.angle_alpha   90.00
_cell.angle_beta   90.00
_cell.angle_gamma   90.00
#
_symmetry.space_group_name_H-M   'P 1'
#
loop_
_entity.id
_entity.type
_entity.pdbx_description
1 polymer ?
#
loop_
_entity_poly.entity_id
_entity_poly.type
_entity_poly.pdbx_seq_one_letter_code
_entity_poly.pdbx_strand_id
1 'polypeptide(L)'
;MRRFESMRGYQFLIAVFCMGAVVVGSNILVQVPLNNWLTWGGLSYPVAFLVTDVLNRRFGPAAARRVAWFGFAAALAVSVWVASPRIALASGLAYICAQLIDIQVFDRLRDQRWWRAPLISGVIGAVADTAIFFSVAFAATGTPWVTWMLGDLAIKLVVNISMLAPFRALMWNLARPVPQAR
;
A
#
# COMPACT_ATOMS: atom_id res chain seq x y z
N MET A 1 9.56 18.25 18.77
CA MET A 1 8.47 17.93 17.82
C MET A 1 9.06 17.73 16.44
N ARG A 2 8.79 16.59 15.77
CA ARG A 2 9.23 16.36 14.38
C ARG A 2 8.60 17.41 13.47
N ARG A 3 9.40 18.15 12.70
CA ARG A 3 8.90 19.12 11.71
C ARG A 3 8.69 18.41 10.38
N PHE A 4 7.48 18.48 9.86
CA PHE A 4 7.12 18.00 8.52
C PHE A 4 6.83 19.19 7.60
N GLU A 5 7.12 19.06 6.31
CA GLU A 5 6.62 20.04 5.34
C GLU A 5 5.09 19.98 5.30
N SER A 6 4.44 21.14 5.28
CA SER A 6 3.01 21.20 5.03
C SER A 6 2.73 20.85 3.57
N MET A 7 1.80 19.92 3.37
CA MET A 7 1.37 19.53 2.03
C MET A 7 0.47 20.63 1.45
N ARG A 8 0.88 21.24 0.34
CA ARG A 8 0.05 22.23 -0.37
C ARG A 8 -1.14 21.53 -1.03
N GLY A 9 -2.24 22.26 -1.23
CA GLY A 9 -3.48 21.70 -1.79
C GLY A 9 -3.28 20.97 -3.12
N TYR A 10 -2.51 21.55 -4.06
CA TYR A 10 -2.23 20.90 -5.34
C TYR A 10 -1.40 19.60 -5.17
N GLN A 11 -0.46 19.56 -4.23
CA GLN A 11 0.33 18.35 -3.95
C GLN A 11 -0.57 17.25 -3.40
N PHE A 12 -1.52 17.62 -2.54
CA PHE A 12 -2.52 16.72 -2.01
C PHE A 12 -3.40 16.13 -3.10
N LEU A 13 -3.90 16.97 -4.03
CA LEU A 13 -4.70 16.51 -5.15
C LEU A 13 -3.93 15.56 -6.08
N ILE A 14 -2.66 15.87 -6.38
CA ILE A 14 -1.80 14.97 -7.16
C ILE A 14 -1.61 13.63 -6.43
N ALA A 15 -1.38 13.65 -5.13
CA ALA A 15 -1.20 12.44 -4.34
C ALA A 15 -2.47 11.57 -4.29
N VAL A 16 -3.63 12.19 -4.10
CA VAL A 16 -4.93 11.51 -4.16
C VAL A 16 -5.18 10.92 -5.54
N PHE A 17 -4.87 11.66 -6.61
CA PHE A 17 -4.98 11.16 -7.98
C PHE A 17 -4.06 9.95 -8.22
N CYS A 18 -2.78 10.04 -7.86
CA CYS A 18 -1.84 8.92 -7.99
C CYS A 18 -2.29 7.69 -7.20
N MET A 19 -2.70 7.88 -5.94
CA MET A 19 -3.22 6.79 -5.11
C MET A 19 -4.47 6.17 -5.73
N GLY A 20 -5.42 7.00 -6.14
CA GLY A 20 -6.66 6.57 -6.80
C GLY A 20 -6.38 5.79 -8.08
N ALA A 21 -5.51 6.29 -8.96
CA ALA A 21 -5.15 5.64 -10.21
C ALA A 21 -4.53 4.25 -9.96
N VAL A 22 -3.63 4.12 -8.99
CA VAL A 22 -3.02 2.83 -8.63
C VAL A 22 -4.06 1.87 -8.05
N VAL A 23 -4.91 2.34 -7.12
CA VAL A 23 -5.91 1.51 -6.46
C VAL A 23 -7.00 1.05 -7.43
N VAL A 24 -7.57 1.97 -8.21
CA VAL A 24 -8.59 1.66 -9.22
C VAL A 24 -7.99 0.77 -10.30
N GLY A 25 -6.80 1.10 -10.81
CA GLY A 25 -6.09 0.28 -11.79
C GLY A 25 -5.86 -1.14 -11.28
N SER A 26 -5.41 -1.29 -10.03
CA SER A 26 -5.19 -2.62 -9.42
C SER A 26 -6.48 -3.42 -9.26
N ASN A 27 -7.60 -2.77 -8.92
CA ASN A 27 -8.91 -3.43 -8.84
C ASN A 27 -9.44 -3.90 -10.20
N ILE A 28 -9.09 -3.22 -11.29
CA ILE A 28 -9.43 -3.67 -12.63
C ILE A 28 -8.48 -4.80 -13.06
N LEU A 29 -7.17 -4.61 -12.86
CA LEU A 29 -6.13 -5.57 -13.23
C LEU A 29 -6.22 -6.89 -12.45
N VAL A 30 -6.87 -6.92 -11.30
CA VAL A 30 -7.10 -8.17 -10.56
C VAL A 30 -7.94 -9.17 -11.36
N GLN A 31 -8.75 -8.69 -12.30
CA GLN A 31 -9.57 -9.52 -13.19
C GLN A 31 -8.75 -10.16 -14.32
N VAL A 32 -7.49 -9.74 -14.52
CA VAL A 32 -6.63 -10.21 -15.59
C VAL A 32 -5.60 -11.20 -15.01
N PRO A 33 -5.79 -12.53 -15.20
CA PRO A 33 -4.86 -13.53 -14.69
C PRO A 33 -3.54 -13.51 -15.47
N LEU A 34 -2.43 -13.64 -14.73
CA LEU A 34 -1.11 -13.95 -15.29
C LEU A 34 -0.89 -15.46 -15.36
N ASN A 35 -1.39 -16.18 -14.35
CA ASN A 35 -1.41 -17.64 -14.27
C ASN A 35 -2.54 -18.08 -13.32
N ASN A 36 -2.60 -19.36 -12.96
CA ASN A 36 -3.66 -19.93 -12.12
C ASN A 36 -3.74 -19.39 -10.68
N TRP A 37 -2.75 -18.61 -10.23
CA TRP A 37 -2.63 -18.16 -8.83
C TRP A 37 -2.14 -16.71 -8.69
N LEU A 38 -1.83 -16.02 -9.80
CA LEU A 38 -1.36 -14.64 -9.81
C LEU A 38 -2.11 -13.82 -10.86
N THR A 39 -2.44 -12.58 -10.52
CA THR A 39 -3.11 -11.61 -11.39
C THR A 39 -2.26 -10.35 -11.56
N TRP A 40 -2.53 -9.57 -12.62
CA TRP A 40 -1.86 -8.28 -12.78
C TRP A 40 -2.14 -7.32 -11.62
N GLY A 41 -3.33 -7.40 -11.01
CA GLY A 41 -3.67 -6.62 -9.82
C GLY A 41 -2.76 -6.91 -8.63
N GLY A 42 -2.37 -8.17 -8.42
CA GLY A 42 -1.44 -8.57 -7.37
C GLY A 42 -0.04 -7.95 -7.53
N LEU A 43 0.40 -7.71 -8.77
CA LEU A 43 1.66 -7.04 -9.06
C LEU A 43 1.58 -5.51 -8.98
N SER A 44 0.45 -4.92 -9.37
CA SER A 44 0.28 -3.47 -9.38
C SER A 44 -0.07 -2.89 -8.00
N TYR A 45 -0.75 -3.66 -7.15
CA TYR A 45 -1.24 -3.18 -5.86
C TYR A 45 -0.14 -2.72 -4.89
N PRO A 46 1.03 -3.39 -4.77
CA PRO A 46 2.14 -2.91 -3.93
C PRO A 46 2.63 -1.48 -4.26
N VAL A 47 2.36 -0.97 -5.46
CA VAL A 47 2.68 0.42 -5.82
C VAL A 47 1.92 1.42 -4.94
N ALA A 48 0.76 1.04 -4.38
CA ALA A 48 0.03 1.89 -3.45
C ALA A 48 0.82 2.16 -2.16
N PHE A 49 1.60 1.17 -1.68
CA PHE A 49 2.48 1.34 -0.52
C PHE A 49 3.65 2.27 -0.86
N LEU A 50 4.21 2.18 -2.07
CA LEU A 50 5.24 3.12 -2.52
C LEU A 50 4.74 4.58 -2.48
N VAL A 51 3.50 4.83 -2.93
CA VAL A 51 2.89 6.17 -2.86
C VAL A 51 2.81 6.64 -1.39
N THR A 52 2.31 5.79 -0.51
CA THR A 52 2.20 6.07 0.93
C THR A 52 3.56 6.35 1.58
N ASP A 53 4.57 5.54 1.30
CA ASP A 53 5.92 5.68 1.84
C ASP A 53 6.55 7.01 1.46
N VAL A 54 6.44 7.40 0.19
CA VAL A 54 6.96 8.68 -0.31
C VAL A 54 6.27 9.85 0.39
N LEU A 55 4.96 9.77 0.57
CA LEU A 55 4.18 10.80 1.26
C LEU A 55 4.52 10.87 2.76
N ASN A 56 4.66 9.72 3.42
CA ASN A 56 5.00 9.64 4.84
C ASN A 56 6.42 10.19 5.09
N ARG A 57 7.34 9.88 4.18
CA ARG A 57 8.70 10.41 4.20
C ARG A 57 8.74 11.92 4.07
N ARG A 58 7.95 12.51 3.17
CA ARG A 58 8.00 13.95 2.88
C ARG A 58 7.11 14.79 3.80
N PHE A 59 5.84 14.44 3.91
CA PHE A 59 4.79 15.22 4.57
C PHE A 59 4.37 14.64 5.93
N GLY A 60 4.95 13.51 6.32
CA GLY A 60 4.68 12.87 7.60
C GLY A 60 3.44 11.96 7.58
N PRO A 61 3.20 11.25 8.70
CA PRO A 61 2.20 10.20 8.77
C PRO A 61 0.77 10.73 8.65
N ALA A 62 0.50 11.97 9.10
CA ALA A 62 -0.84 12.55 9.02
C ALA A 62 -1.29 12.77 7.57
N ALA A 63 -0.40 13.28 6.71
CA ALA A 63 -0.70 13.48 5.30
C ALA A 63 -0.87 12.15 4.56
N ALA A 64 0.02 11.19 4.82
CA ALA A 64 -0.05 9.85 4.26
C ALA A 64 -1.38 9.15 4.61
N ARG A 65 -1.83 9.22 5.87
CA ARG A 65 -3.13 8.65 6.30
C ARG A 65 -4.31 9.26 5.56
N ARG A 66 -4.31 10.58 5.36
CA ARG A 66 -5.39 11.26 4.62
C ARG A 66 -5.48 10.71 3.20
N VAL A 67 -4.35 10.64 2.48
CA VAL A 67 -4.32 10.09 1.12
C VAL A 67 -4.72 8.61 1.09
N ALA A 68 -4.28 7.81 2.07
CA ALA A 68 -4.70 6.42 2.19
C ALA A 68 -6.22 6.28 2.34
N TRP A 69 -6.88 7.11 3.14
CA TRP A 69 -8.34 7.12 3.27
C TRP A 69 -9.07 7.46 1.96
N PHE A 70 -8.53 8.37 1.15
CA PHE A 70 -9.07 8.62 -0.20
C PHE A 70 -8.90 7.40 -1.11
N GLY A 71 -7.74 6.74 -1.05
CA GLY A 71 -7.53 5.48 -1.75
C GLY A 71 -8.51 4.38 -1.30
N PHE A 72 -8.79 4.27 0.00
CA PHE A 72 -9.79 3.35 0.55
C PHE A 72 -11.19 3.64 -0.01
N ALA A 73 -11.60 4.90 -0.02
CA ALA A 73 -12.90 5.30 -0.59
C ALA A 73 -12.99 4.94 -2.09
N ALA A 74 -11.91 5.18 -2.85
CA ALA A 74 -11.84 4.80 -4.26
C ALA A 74 -11.88 3.27 -4.46
N ALA A 75 -11.14 2.50 -3.65
CA ALA A 75 -11.16 1.04 -3.66
C ALA A 75 -12.57 0.51 -3.44
N LEU A 76 -13.26 1.03 -2.43
CA LEU A 76 -14.61 0.60 -2.07
C LEU A 76 -15.61 0.95 -3.18
N ALA A 77 -15.54 2.17 -3.71
CA ALA A 77 -16.42 2.63 -4.79
C ALA A 77 -16.31 1.74 -6.03
N VAL A 78 -15.10 1.34 -6.42
CA VAL A 78 -14.88 0.41 -7.54
C VAL A 78 -15.35 -1.00 -7.17
N SER A 79 -14.97 -1.49 -5.98
CA SER A 79 -15.30 -2.86 -5.53
C SER A 79 -16.80 -3.15 -5.51
N VAL A 80 -17.65 -2.14 -5.30
CA VAL A 80 -19.12 -2.28 -5.37
C VAL A 80 -19.60 -2.79 -6.74
N TRP A 81 -18.87 -2.49 -7.82
CA TRP A 81 -19.28 -2.85 -9.19
C TRP A 81 -18.57 -4.09 -9.72
N VAL A 82 -17.36 -4.38 -9.25
CA VAL A 82 -16.51 -5.47 -9.78
C VAL A 82 -16.29 -6.64 -8.83
N ALA A 83 -16.72 -6.56 -7.57
CA ALA A 83 -16.51 -7.60 -6.57
C ALA A 83 -17.79 -7.99 -5.84
N SER A 84 -17.83 -9.22 -5.32
CA SER A 84 -18.91 -9.62 -4.40
C SER A 84 -18.79 -8.84 -3.08
N PRO A 85 -19.89 -8.64 -2.32
CA PRO A 85 -19.85 -7.88 -1.07
C PRO A 85 -18.80 -8.38 -0.08
N ARG A 86 -18.60 -9.70 -0.02
CA ARG A 86 -17.58 -10.34 0.83
C ARG A 86 -16.16 -9.97 0.40
N ILE A 87 -15.86 -10.00 -0.89
CA ILE A 87 -14.54 -9.65 -1.43
C ILE A 87 -14.28 -8.15 -1.30
N ALA A 88 -15.29 -7.32 -1.54
CA ALA A 88 -15.21 -5.87 -1.33
C ALA A 88 -14.88 -5.53 0.13
N LEU A 89 -15.56 -6.17 1.10
CA LEU A 89 -15.28 -6.01 2.53
C LEU A 89 -13.87 -6.48 2.89
N ALA A 90 -13.46 -7.66 2.40
CA ALA A 90 -12.12 -8.21 2.64
C ALA A 90 -11.02 -7.27 2.11
N SER A 91 -11.16 -6.79 0.87
CA SER A 91 -10.21 -5.87 0.23
C SER A 91 -10.14 -4.53 0.97
N GLY A 92 -11.30 -3.96 1.32
CA GLY A 92 -11.36 -2.70 2.07
C GLY A 92 -10.67 -2.80 3.42
N LEU A 93 -10.96 -3.84 4.21
CA LEU A 93 -10.35 -4.07 5.51
C LEU A 93 -8.84 -4.30 5.40
N ALA A 94 -8.42 -5.17 4.48
CA ALA A 94 -7.01 -5.44 4.24
C ALA A 94 -6.24 -4.17 3.88
N TYR A 95 -6.74 -3.41 2.91
CA TYR A 95 -6.14 -2.17 2.44
C TYR A 95 -5.96 -1.17 3.59
N ILE A 96 -7.02 -0.84 4.33
CA ILE A 96 -6.92 0.23 5.32
C ILE A 96 -6.08 -0.19 6.52
N CYS A 97 -6.20 -1.44 6.99
CA CYS A 97 -5.38 -1.95 8.08
C CYS A 97 -3.91 -1.97 7.69
N ALA A 98 -3.59 -2.49 6.51
CA ALA A 98 -2.21 -2.57 6.04
C ALA A 98 -1.58 -1.20 5.81
N GLN A 99 -2.30 -0.26 5.19
CA GLN A 99 -1.83 1.12 5.00
C GLN A 99 -1.56 1.82 6.33
N LEU A 100 -2.44 1.66 7.32
CA LEU A 100 -2.24 2.29 8.62
C LEU A 100 -1.06 1.68 9.39
N ILE A 101 -0.88 0.36 9.33
CA ILE A 101 0.27 -0.34 9.92
C ILE A 101 1.56 0.10 9.25
N ASP A 102 1.60 0.10 7.92
CA ASP A 102 2.75 0.53 7.12
C ASP A 102 3.17 1.96 7.49
N ILE A 103 2.23 2.91 7.50
CA ILE A 103 2.51 4.31 7.87
C ILE A 103 3.13 4.42 9.27
N GLN A 104 2.61 3.65 10.24
CA GLN A 104 3.09 3.69 11.61
C GLN A 104 4.50 3.09 11.75
N VAL A 105 4.72 1.92 11.14
CA VAL A 105 6.03 1.25 11.16
C VAL A 105 7.07 2.10 10.43
N PHE A 106 6.72 2.62 9.25
CA PHE A 106 7.59 3.47 8.47
C PHE A 106 7.99 4.73 9.26
N ASP A 107 7.04 5.44 9.86
CA ASP A 107 7.34 6.67 10.62
C ASP A 107 8.19 6.39 11.86
N ARG A 108 8.04 5.21 12.46
CA ARG A 108 8.90 4.77 13.58
C ARG A 108 10.33 4.49 13.14
N LEU A 109 10.52 3.95 11.94
CA LEU A 109 11.84 3.54 11.40
C LEU A 109 12.49 4.59 10.49
N ARG A 110 11.82 5.72 10.22
CA ARG A 110 12.24 6.73 9.24
C ARG A 110 13.65 7.26 9.46
N ASP A 111 14.09 7.42 10.70
CA ASP A 111 15.38 8.05 11.02
C ASP A 111 16.57 7.07 10.87
N GLN A 112 16.31 5.82 10.50
CA GLN A 112 17.35 4.82 10.23
C GLN A 112 17.88 4.91 8.79
N ARG A 113 18.63 3.88 8.34
CA ARG A 113 19.05 3.74 6.94
C ARG A 113 17.83 3.84 6.03
N TRP A 114 17.99 4.55 4.91
CA TRP A 114 16.89 4.91 4.01
C TRP A 114 16.01 3.75 3.53
N TRP A 115 16.58 2.55 3.41
CA TRP A 115 15.88 1.34 2.96
C TRP A 115 15.13 0.62 4.07
N ARG A 116 15.49 0.85 5.35
CA ARG A 116 14.91 0.09 6.48
C ARG A 116 13.45 0.40 6.69
N ALA A 117 13.08 1.68 6.63
CA ALA A 117 11.70 2.12 6.78
C ALA A 117 10.78 1.48 5.73
N PRO A 118 10.98 1.70 4.40
CA PRO A 118 10.10 1.13 3.37
C PRO A 118 10.14 -0.40 3.32
N LEU A 119 11.31 -1.03 3.52
CA LEU A 119 11.39 -2.49 3.48
C LEU A 119 10.59 -3.11 4.62
N ILE A 120 10.82 -2.69 5.87
CA ILE A 120 10.22 -3.31 7.04
C ILE A 120 8.73 -2.97 7.14
N SER A 121 8.34 -1.72 6.86
CA SER A 121 6.93 -1.34 6.83
C SER A 121 6.18 -2.09 5.74
N GLY A 122 6.74 -2.18 4.53
CA GLY A 122 6.15 -2.92 3.42
C GLY A 122 6.03 -4.42 3.69
N VAL A 123 7.01 -5.06 4.36
CA VAL A 123 6.91 -6.48 4.77
C VAL A 123 5.75 -6.68 5.75
N ILE A 124 5.69 -5.88 6.81
CA ILE A 124 4.65 -6.01 7.84
C ILE A 124 3.27 -5.68 7.25
N GLY A 125 3.19 -4.63 6.42
CA GLY A 125 1.99 -4.24 5.69
C GLY A 125 1.50 -5.35 4.75
N ALA A 126 2.39 -5.95 3.95
CA ALA A 126 2.04 -7.06 3.06
C ALA A 126 1.54 -8.30 3.82
N VAL A 127 2.18 -8.64 4.93
CA VAL A 127 1.72 -9.75 5.80
C VAL A 127 0.33 -9.46 6.35
N ALA A 128 0.10 -8.25 6.89
CA ALA A 128 -1.19 -7.86 7.44
C ALA A 128 -2.30 -7.84 6.37
N ASP A 129 -2.03 -7.23 5.22
CA ASP A 129 -2.94 -7.16 4.06
C ASP A 129 -3.37 -8.57 3.64
N THR A 130 -2.39 -9.45 3.42
CA THR A 130 -2.62 -10.79 2.91
C THR A 130 -3.35 -11.67 3.92
N ALA A 131 -2.95 -11.60 5.20
CA ALA A 131 -3.63 -12.34 6.27
C ALA A 131 -5.09 -11.91 6.44
N ILE A 132 -5.37 -10.60 6.46
CA ILE A 132 -6.72 -10.06 6.61
C ILE A 132 -7.56 -10.40 5.38
N PHE A 133 -7.04 -10.15 4.18
CA PHE A 133 -7.78 -10.38 2.94
C PHE A 133 -8.20 -11.84 2.81
N PHE A 134 -7.25 -12.78 2.87
CA PHE A 134 -7.56 -14.19 2.65
C PHE A 134 -8.43 -14.78 3.76
N SER A 135 -8.24 -14.35 5.01
CA SER A 135 -9.10 -14.78 6.12
C SER A 135 -10.55 -14.33 5.91
N VAL A 136 -10.78 -13.06 5.59
CA VAL A 136 -12.14 -12.53 5.41
C VAL A 136 -12.77 -13.06 4.11
N ALA A 137 -12.01 -13.10 3.03
CA ALA A 137 -12.49 -13.51 1.70
C ALA A 137 -12.80 -15.00 1.59
N PHE A 138 -11.98 -15.87 2.20
CA PHE A 138 -12.01 -17.31 1.90
C PHE A 138 -12.13 -18.24 3.11
N ALA A 139 -12.06 -17.76 4.36
CA ALA A 139 -12.30 -18.63 5.51
C ALA A 139 -13.69 -19.31 5.42
N ALA A 140 -13.78 -20.57 5.84
CA ALA A 140 -15.00 -21.38 5.78
C ALA A 140 -15.60 -21.59 4.37
N THR A 141 -14.83 -21.41 3.29
CA THR A 141 -15.27 -21.72 1.91
C THR A 141 -14.91 -23.13 1.44
N GLY A 142 -14.06 -23.86 2.17
CA GLY A 142 -13.55 -25.17 1.76
C GLY A 142 -12.43 -25.15 0.71
N THR A 143 -12.06 -23.96 0.21
CA THR A 143 -10.94 -23.78 -0.73
C THR A 143 -9.57 -23.88 -0.05
N PRO A 144 -8.48 -24.21 -0.78
CA PRO A 144 -7.11 -24.24 -0.24
C PRO A 144 -6.52 -22.82 -0.12
N TRP A 145 -7.25 -21.92 0.53
CA TRP A 145 -6.93 -20.49 0.58
C TRP A 145 -5.61 -20.17 1.29
N VAL A 146 -5.15 -21.02 2.21
CA VAL A 146 -3.85 -20.85 2.88
C VAL A 146 -2.70 -20.98 1.87
N THR A 147 -2.79 -21.91 0.93
CA THR A 147 -1.77 -22.08 -0.12
C THR A 147 -1.74 -20.87 -1.05
N TRP A 148 -2.91 -20.36 -1.45
CA TRP A 148 -3.01 -19.16 -2.27
C TRP A 148 -2.48 -17.91 -1.54
N MET A 149 -2.80 -17.78 -0.24
CA MET A 149 -2.31 -16.73 0.63
C MET A 149 -0.77 -16.72 0.70
N LEU A 150 -0.15 -17.88 0.85
CA LEU A 150 1.32 -18.00 0.89
C LEU A 150 1.95 -17.63 -0.46
N GLY A 151 1.33 -18.02 -1.58
CA GLY A 151 1.77 -17.63 -2.92
C GLY A 151 1.69 -16.12 -3.16
N ASP A 152 0.56 -15.51 -2.82
CA ASP A 152 0.35 -14.05 -2.88
C ASP A 152 1.37 -13.30 -2.02
N LEU A 153 1.57 -13.75 -0.78
CA LEU A 153 2.55 -13.14 0.12
C LEU A 153 3.97 -13.20 -0.45
N ALA A 154 4.39 -14.35 -1.00
CA ALA A 154 5.71 -14.51 -1.58
C ALA A 154 5.96 -13.49 -2.70
N ILE A 155 4.97 -13.29 -3.58
CA ILE A 155 5.03 -12.27 -4.65
C ILE A 155 5.13 -10.87 -4.05
N LYS A 156 4.26 -10.52 -3.09
CA LYS A 156 4.25 -9.19 -2.47
C LYS A 156 5.59 -8.87 -1.81
N LEU A 157 6.25 -9.83 -1.20
CA LEU A 157 7.59 -9.64 -0.62
C LEU A 157 8.65 -9.37 -1.71
N VAL A 158 8.60 -10.10 -2.83
CA VAL A 158 9.49 -9.85 -3.97
C VAL A 158 9.26 -8.46 -4.56
N VAL A 159 8.00 -8.07 -4.75
CA VAL A 159 7.65 -6.74 -5.26
C VAL A 159 8.07 -5.66 -4.26
N ASN A 160 7.88 -5.86 -2.96
CA ASN A 160 8.32 -4.90 -1.94
C ASN A 160 9.85 -4.65 -2.00
N ILE A 161 10.64 -5.72 -2.19
CA ILE A 161 12.09 -5.58 -2.38
C ILE A 161 12.40 -4.81 -3.67
N SER A 162 11.70 -5.10 -4.77
CA SER A 162 11.91 -4.40 -6.04
C SER A 162 11.52 -2.91 -5.95
N MET A 163 10.54 -2.56 -5.12
CA MET A 163 10.11 -1.18 -4.86
C MET A 163 11.14 -0.32 -4.12
N LEU A 164 12.20 -0.91 -3.54
CA LEU A 164 13.30 -0.13 -2.96
C LEU A 164 14.02 0.73 -4.01
N ALA A 165 14.14 0.24 -5.25
CA ALA A 165 14.77 0.98 -6.33
C ALA A 165 13.98 2.26 -6.73
N PRO A 166 12.68 2.18 -7.08
CA PRO A 166 11.89 3.39 -7.37
C PRO A 166 11.75 4.28 -6.13
N PHE A 167 11.62 3.72 -4.92
CA PHE A 167 11.62 4.54 -3.70
C PHE A 167 12.89 5.37 -3.57
N ARG A 168 14.07 4.75 -3.79
CA ARG A 168 15.36 5.45 -3.76
C ARG A 168 15.46 6.54 -4.82
N ALA A 169 15.01 6.26 -6.03
CA ALA A 169 15.00 7.25 -7.12
C ALA A 169 14.11 8.45 -6.78
N LEU A 170 12.92 8.21 -6.22
CA LEU A 170 11.97 9.27 -5.84
C LEU A 170 12.47 10.11 -4.66
N MET A 171 13.27 9.54 -3.74
CA MET A 171 13.89 10.31 -2.66
C MET A 171 14.85 11.39 -3.16
N TRP A 172 15.51 11.23 -4.31
CA TRP A 172 16.48 12.22 -4.79
C TRP A 172 15.85 13.57 -5.13
N ASN A 173 14.59 13.56 -5.60
CA ASN A 173 13.89 14.75 -6.07
C ASN A 173 12.66 15.13 -5.23
N LEU A 174 11.90 14.13 -4.77
CA LEU A 174 10.59 14.36 -4.16
C LEU A 174 10.60 14.20 -2.64
N ALA A 175 11.38 13.27 -2.07
CA ALA A 175 11.27 12.91 -0.65
C ALA A 175 12.57 13.11 0.15
N ARG A 176 13.28 14.22 -0.07
CA ARG A 176 14.43 14.59 0.76
C ARG A 176 13.97 14.82 2.20
N PRO A 177 14.63 14.22 3.22
CA PRO A 177 14.34 14.53 4.61
C PRO A 177 14.58 16.02 4.86
N VAL A 178 13.64 16.69 5.53
CA VAL A 178 13.89 18.03 6.06
C VAL A 178 15.11 17.95 6.98
N PRO A 179 16.16 18.77 6.80
CA PRO A 179 17.31 18.79 7.70
C PRO A 179 16.81 19.02 9.13
N GLN A 180 17.06 18.07 10.02
CA GLN A 180 16.82 18.29 11.45
C GLN A 180 17.89 19.26 11.92
N ALA A 181 17.49 20.43 12.42
CA ALA A 181 18.40 21.31 13.14
C ALA A 181 18.97 20.49 14.31
N ARG A 182 20.31 20.36 14.34
CA ARG A 182 21.02 19.75 15.47
C ARG A 182 20.81 20.58 16.73
#